data_AF-A0A0D7CH73-F1
#
_entry.id   AF-A0A0D7CH73-F1
#
_cell.length_a   1.000
_cell.length_b   1.000
_cell.length_c   1.000
_cell.angle_alpha   90.00
_cell.angle_beta   90.00
_cell.angle_gamma   90.00
#
_symmetry.space_group_name_H-M   'P 1'
#
loop_
_entity.id
_entity.type
_entity.pdbx_description
1 polymer ?
#
loop_
_entity_poly.entity_id
_entity_poly.type
_entity_poly.pdbx_seq_one_letter_code
_entity_poly.pdbx_strand_id
1 'polypeptide(L)'
;MDTHHAGTDPASPLIGPEDLAASLGPDGAPPQAAPHTDAELAALIGLLTRPKARIATVTVGHGRDAASRAAAAAFTGAWQARGGTVLAVVDWPESAASWLRPARRLTAQTPDAWVIAAAPSGFAQLARRLRHSTDWDPARTVAFAALQDSRLPALTGPDILHGLRGATGEGGTWQIAGHWVTTFPPTSGTAGQQSGQRPGQRA
;
A
#
# COMPACT_ATOMS: atom_id res chain seq x y z
N MET A 1 -31.72 -9.32 27.81
CA MET A 1 -30.61 -8.53 28.41
C MET A 1 -29.56 -8.51 27.32
N ASP A 2 -29.82 -7.67 26.33
CA ASP A 2 -29.23 -7.75 25.01
C ASP A 2 -28.00 -6.87 24.99
N THR A 3 -26.84 -7.51 24.92
CA THR A 3 -25.55 -6.85 24.71
C THR A 3 -25.49 -6.37 23.27
N HIS A 4 -25.79 -5.09 23.05
CA HIS A 4 -25.47 -4.43 21.78
C HIS A 4 -23.95 -4.45 21.57
N HIS A 5 -23.52 -5.18 20.54
CA HIS A 5 -22.20 -5.09 19.97
C HIS A 5 -22.04 -3.66 19.43
N ALA A 6 -21.18 -2.85 20.06
CA ALA A 6 -20.81 -1.54 19.57
C ALA A 6 -19.95 -1.74 18.31
N GLY A 7 -20.61 -1.90 17.17
CA GLY A 7 -19.97 -1.78 15.87
C GLY A 7 -19.46 -0.35 15.72
N THR A 8 -18.22 -0.21 15.28
CA THR A 8 -17.57 1.06 14.95
C THR A 8 -18.53 1.94 14.14
N ASP A 9 -18.89 3.09 14.68
CA ASP A 9 -19.89 3.98 14.09
C ASP A 9 -19.42 4.43 12.69
N PRO A 10 -20.14 4.10 11.59
CA PRO A 10 -19.69 4.36 10.22
C PRO A 10 -19.58 5.87 9.90
N ALA A 11 -20.08 6.75 10.77
CA ALA A 11 -20.03 8.20 10.62
C ALA A 11 -18.72 8.84 11.08
N SER A 12 -17.91 8.16 11.92
CA SER A 12 -16.66 8.76 12.39
C SER A 12 -15.59 8.76 11.28
N PRO A 13 -14.84 9.85 11.07
CA PRO A 13 -13.71 9.84 10.14
C PRO A 13 -12.45 9.16 10.71
N LEU A 14 -12.46 8.73 11.98
CA LEU A 14 -11.29 8.17 12.70
C LEU A 14 -11.60 6.79 13.29
N ILE A 15 -10.57 5.95 13.34
CA ILE A 15 -10.54 4.65 14.04
C ILE A 15 -10.37 4.93 15.53
N GLY A 16 -11.22 4.30 16.35
CA GLY A 16 -11.16 4.39 17.80
C GLY A 16 -9.90 3.74 18.38
N PRO A 17 -9.47 4.16 19.58
CA PRO A 17 -8.28 3.58 20.22
C PRO A 17 -8.43 2.08 20.52
N GLU A 18 -9.64 1.60 20.80
CA GLU A 18 -9.94 0.18 21.03
C GLU A 18 -9.69 -0.69 19.80
N ASP A 19 -10.17 -0.26 18.62
CA ASP A 19 -9.96 -0.96 17.36
C ASP A 19 -8.47 -0.94 16.97
N LEU A 20 -7.79 0.18 17.23
CA LEU A 20 -6.36 0.29 17.01
C LEU A 20 -5.57 -0.65 17.93
N ALA A 21 -5.97 -0.77 19.19
CA ALA A 21 -5.36 -1.71 20.14
C ALA A 21 -5.60 -3.18 19.74
N ALA A 22 -6.78 -3.51 19.21
CA ALA A 22 -7.09 -4.85 18.70
C ALA A 22 -6.22 -5.23 17.48
N SER A 23 -5.64 -4.24 16.79
CA SER A 23 -4.76 -4.47 15.64
C SER A 23 -3.28 -4.61 15.96
N LEU A 24 -2.88 -4.50 17.23
CA LEU A 24 -1.49 -4.64 17.64
C LEU A 24 -0.94 -6.05 17.32
N GLY A 25 0.38 -6.13 17.12
CA GLY A 25 1.08 -7.41 16.96
C GLY A 25 1.09 -8.23 18.26
N PRO A 26 1.60 -9.48 18.21
CA PRO A 26 1.66 -10.38 19.37
C PRO A 26 2.44 -9.79 20.55
N ASP A 27 3.41 -8.90 20.27
CA ASP A 27 4.23 -8.23 21.30
C ASP A 27 3.58 -6.96 21.87
N GLY A 28 2.32 -6.67 21.52
CA GLY A 28 1.61 -5.45 21.92
C GLY A 28 2.11 -4.17 21.23
N ALA A 29 3.03 -4.28 20.28
CA ALA A 29 3.54 -3.17 19.48
C ALA A 29 2.75 -3.04 18.16
N PRO A 30 2.55 -1.81 17.64
CA PRO A 30 1.96 -1.62 16.34
C PRO A 30 2.87 -2.21 15.24
N PRO A 31 2.29 -2.79 14.18
CA PRO A 31 3.09 -3.29 13.06
C PRO A 31 3.90 -2.16 12.45
N GLN A 32 5.20 -2.39 12.29
CA GLN A 32 6.14 -1.43 11.70
C GLN A 32 6.39 -1.75 10.23
N ALA A 33 6.75 -0.72 9.45
CA ALA A 33 7.24 -0.93 8.10
C ALA A 33 8.61 -1.60 8.14
N ALA A 34 8.76 -2.72 7.44
CA ALA A 34 10.06 -3.33 7.18
C ALA A 34 10.82 -2.54 6.10
N PRO A 35 12.17 -2.59 6.08
CA PRO A 35 12.95 -2.03 4.97
C PRO A 35 12.50 -2.62 3.63
N HIS A 36 12.37 -1.77 2.61
CA HIS A 36 12.02 -2.22 1.27
C HIS A 36 13.17 -2.99 0.62
N THR A 37 12.82 -3.86 -0.34
CA THR A 37 13.81 -4.56 -1.18
C THR A 37 13.88 -3.96 -2.58
N ASP A 38 14.95 -4.25 -3.31
CA ASP A 38 15.07 -3.87 -4.72
C ASP A 38 14.00 -4.54 -5.59
N ALA A 39 13.66 -5.80 -5.28
CA ALA A 39 12.63 -6.57 -6.00
C ALA A 39 11.25 -5.94 -5.82
N GLU A 40 10.93 -5.52 -4.59
CA GLU A 40 9.71 -4.78 -4.26
C GLU A 40 9.64 -3.45 -5.01
N LEU A 41 10.72 -2.66 -4.98
CA LEU A 41 10.77 -1.37 -5.68
C LEU A 41 10.58 -1.54 -7.19
N ALA A 42 11.23 -2.54 -7.79
CA ALA A 42 11.09 -2.85 -9.21
C ALA A 42 9.64 -3.25 -9.56
N ALA A 43 9.00 -4.10 -8.75
CA ALA A 43 7.62 -4.51 -8.95
C ALA A 43 6.64 -3.35 -8.79
N LEU A 44 6.88 -2.46 -7.81
CA LEU A 44 6.06 -1.27 -7.57
C LEU A 44 6.11 -0.30 -8.76
N ILE A 45 7.29 -0.07 -9.32
CA ILE A 45 7.44 0.72 -10.55
C ILE A 45 6.72 0.03 -11.71
N GLY A 46 6.84 -1.30 -11.82
CA GLY A 46 6.14 -2.10 -12.83
C GLY A 46 4.61 -1.96 -12.78
N LEU A 47 4.01 -1.74 -11.61
CA LEU A 47 2.58 -1.45 -11.47
C LEU A 47 2.17 -0.12 -12.13
N LEU A 48 3.05 0.87 -12.13
CA LEU A 48 2.78 2.21 -12.66
C LEU A 48 3.12 2.34 -14.14
N THR A 49 4.05 1.54 -14.66
CA THR A 49 4.55 1.66 -16.04
C THR A 49 4.04 0.55 -16.97
N ARG A 50 2.87 -0.03 -16.68
CA ARG A 50 2.24 -0.99 -17.59
C ARG A 50 1.96 -0.31 -18.95
N PRO A 51 2.06 -1.01 -20.10
CA PRO A 51 1.98 -0.38 -21.43
C PRO A 51 0.72 0.45 -21.71
N LYS A 52 -0.38 0.23 -20.98
CA LYS A 52 -1.64 0.99 -21.10
C LYS A 52 -1.84 2.06 -20.02
N ALA A 53 -0.98 2.08 -19.00
CA ALA A 53 -1.07 3.02 -17.89
C ALA A 53 -0.42 4.34 -18.33
N ARG A 54 -1.21 5.41 -18.42
CA ARG A 54 -0.73 6.77 -18.71
C ARG A 54 -0.38 7.50 -17.41
N ILE A 55 0.54 6.94 -16.63
CA ILE A 55 0.97 7.52 -15.35
C ILE A 55 2.25 8.32 -15.60
N ALA A 56 2.18 9.64 -15.49
CA ALA A 56 3.32 10.54 -15.61
C ALA A 56 3.62 11.26 -14.29
N THR A 57 2.59 11.54 -13.51
CA THR A 57 2.66 12.31 -12.26
C THR A 57 2.25 11.46 -11.06
N VAL A 58 3.00 11.56 -9.98
CA VAL A 58 2.71 10.85 -8.72
C VAL A 58 2.79 11.79 -7.53
N THR A 59 2.00 11.50 -6.50
CA THR A 59 2.20 12.06 -5.16
C THR A 59 2.60 10.94 -4.20
N VAL A 60 3.66 11.15 -3.44
CA VAL A 60 4.22 10.15 -2.52
C VAL A 60 3.81 10.49 -1.09
N GLY A 61 3.23 9.53 -0.39
CA GLY A 61 2.90 9.62 1.03
C GLY A 61 3.73 8.64 1.85
N HIS A 62 4.20 9.05 3.02
CA HIS A 62 4.93 8.14 3.89
C HIS A 62 4.79 8.37 5.40
N GLY A 63 4.96 7.29 6.17
CA GLY A 63 5.16 7.36 7.61
C GLY A 63 6.53 7.98 7.97
N ARG A 64 6.66 8.52 9.19
CA ARG A 64 7.91 9.14 9.65
C ARG A 64 8.98 8.15 10.10
N ASP A 65 8.67 6.87 10.22
CA ASP A 65 9.67 5.85 10.55
C ASP A 65 10.75 5.74 9.45
N ALA A 66 11.89 5.15 9.81
CA ALA A 66 13.07 5.12 8.95
C ALA A 66 12.84 4.30 7.66
N ALA A 67 12.13 3.18 7.76
CA ALA A 67 11.88 2.30 6.63
C ALA A 67 10.94 2.96 5.60
N SER A 68 9.85 3.56 6.06
CA SER A 68 8.91 4.33 5.24
C SER A 68 9.60 5.48 4.52
N ARG A 69 10.45 6.24 5.21
CA ARG A 69 11.22 7.35 4.63
C ARG A 69 12.20 6.87 3.56
N ALA A 70 12.93 5.78 3.85
CA ALA A 70 13.87 5.19 2.90
C ALA A 70 13.16 4.68 1.64
N ALA A 71 12.03 4.00 1.79
CA ALA A 71 11.21 3.52 0.68
C ALA A 71 10.65 4.67 -0.19
N ALA A 72 10.13 5.73 0.44
CA ALA A 72 9.64 6.91 -0.28
C ALA A 72 10.75 7.62 -1.06
N ALA A 73 11.95 7.74 -0.46
CA ALA A 73 13.11 8.33 -1.12
C ALA A 73 13.59 7.48 -2.32
N ALA A 74 13.68 6.16 -2.15
CA ALA A 74 14.08 5.24 -3.20
C ALA A 74 13.11 5.26 -4.39
N PHE A 75 11.80 5.24 -4.11
CA PHE A 75 10.78 5.39 -5.15
C PHE A 75 10.86 6.74 -5.87
N THR A 76 10.99 7.84 -5.13
CA THR A 76 11.09 9.20 -5.71
C THR A 76 12.27 9.28 -6.68
N GLY A 77 13.45 8.81 -6.27
CA GLY A 77 14.64 8.79 -7.12
C GLY A 77 14.46 7.92 -8.36
N ALA A 78 13.92 6.71 -8.20
CA ALA A 78 13.70 5.79 -9.32
C ALA A 78 12.64 6.30 -10.31
N TRP A 79 11.58 6.97 -9.83
CA TRP A 79 10.55 7.55 -10.69
C TRP A 79 11.08 8.73 -11.51
N GLN A 80 11.82 9.64 -10.86
CA GLN A 80 12.43 10.80 -11.53
C GLN A 80 13.50 10.38 -12.55
N ALA A 81 14.33 9.38 -12.23
CA ALA A 81 15.32 8.84 -13.16
C ALA A 81 14.69 8.27 -14.45
N ARG A 82 13.41 7.89 -14.41
CA ARG A 82 12.63 7.41 -15.56
C ARG A 82 11.91 8.54 -16.31
N GLY A 83 12.10 9.80 -15.91
CA GLY A 83 11.41 10.97 -16.47
C GLY A 83 10.01 11.21 -15.88
N GLY A 84 9.63 10.48 -14.83
CA GLY A 84 8.37 10.70 -14.11
C GLY A 84 8.42 11.93 -13.22
N THR A 85 7.28 12.57 -12.99
CA THR A 85 7.16 13.76 -12.13
C THR A 85 6.60 13.40 -10.76
N VAL A 86 7.26 13.85 -9.69
CA VAL A 86 6.74 13.77 -8.32
C VAL A 86 6.18 15.14 -7.93
N LEU A 87 4.86 15.24 -7.78
CA LEU A 87 4.15 16.48 -7.49
C LEU A 87 4.32 16.94 -6.04
N ALA A 88 4.38 15.98 -5.11
CA ALA A 88 4.62 16.23 -3.70
C ALA A 88 5.11 14.97 -3.00
N VAL A 89 5.85 15.17 -1.92
CA VAL A 89 6.18 14.15 -0.91
C VAL A 89 5.59 14.62 0.43
N VAL A 90 4.75 13.79 1.03
CA VAL A 90 3.96 14.12 2.22
C VAL A 90 4.21 13.10 3.32
N ASP A 91 4.66 13.58 4.47
CA ASP A 91 4.87 12.77 5.67
C ASP A 91 3.71 12.90 6.67
N TRP A 92 3.55 11.88 7.51
CA TRP A 92 2.72 11.93 8.72
C TRP A 92 3.34 11.14 9.87
N PRO A 93 3.11 11.54 11.13
CA PRO A 93 3.46 10.72 12.28
C PRO A 93 2.51 9.51 12.38
N GLU A 94 2.97 8.44 13.05
CA GLU A 94 2.15 7.24 13.29
C GLU A 94 0.92 7.53 14.17
N SER A 95 1.06 8.49 15.09
CA SER A 95 -0.04 9.04 15.87
C SER A 95 -0.16 10.54 15.60
N ALA A 96 -1.33 10.96 15.14
CA ALA A 96 -1.64 12.35 14.85
C ALA A 96 -2.93 12.77 15.57
N ALA A 97 -2.90 13.96 16.20
CA ALA A 97 -4.11 14.60 16.71
C ALA A 97 -5.10 14.99 15.59
N SER A 98 -4.61 15.10 14.35
CA SER A 98 -5.44 15.36 13.17
C SER A 98 -4.83 14.79 11.90
N TRP A 99 -5.65 14.04 11.17
CA TRP A 99 -5.30 13.43 9.88
C TRP A 99 -5.73 14.30 8.69
N LEU A 100 -6.49 15.38 8.90
CA LEU A 100 -6.98 16.23 7.81
C LEU A 100 -5.84 16.97 7.10
N ARG A 101 -4.84 17.44 7.86
CA ARG A 101 -3.70 18.16 7.30
C ARG A 101 -2.90 17.28 6.32
N PRO A 102 -2.43 16.07 6.69
CA PRO A 102 -1.76 15.19 5.74
C PRO A 102 -2.68 14.78 4.58
N ALA A 103 -3.97 14.51 4.83
CA ALA A 103 -4.93 14.19 3.77
C ALA A 103 -5.02 15.30 2.70
N ARG A 104 -5.21 16.55 3.13
CA ARG A 104 -5.27 17.72 2.23
C ARG A 104 -3.96 17.95 1.47
N ARG A 105 -2.81 17.74 2.11
CA ARG A 105 -1.51 17.86 1.42
C ARG A 105 -1.36 16.78 0.34
N LEU A 106 -1.76 15.55 0.64
CA LEU A 106 -1.65 14.42 -0.27
C LEU A 106 -2.55 14.56 -1.51
N THR A 107 -3.66 15.28 -1.38
CA THR A 107 -4.60 15.55 -2.48
C THR A 107 -4.65 17.03 -2.89
N ALA A 108 -3.60 17.82 -2.58
CA ALA A 108 -3.54 19.23 -2.94
C ALA A 108 -3.45 19.44 -4.47
N GLN A 109 -2.93 18.42 -5.15
CA GLN A 109 -2.87 18.31 -6.61
C GLN A 109 -3.58 17.02 -7.05
N THR A 110 -3.82 16.88 -8.35
CA THR A 110 -4.42 15.70 -8.96
C THR A 110 -3.34 14.88 -9.68
N PRO A 111 -2.49 14.10 -8.98
CA PRO A 111 -1.51 13.22 -9.62
C PRO A 111 -2.24 12.13 -10.39
N ASP A 112 -1.57 11.47 -11.34
CA ASP A 112 -2.11 10.29 -12.03
C ASP A 112 -2.27 9.10 -11.06
N ALA A 113 -1.34 8.97 -10.11
CA ALA A 113 -1.36 7.95 -9.06
C ALA A 113 -0.80 8.45 -7.71
N TRP A 114 -1.19 7.77 -6.62
CA TRP A 114 -0.57 7.93 -5.30
C TRP A 114 0.34 6.74 -4.99
N VAL A 115 1.45 7.00 -4.32
CA VAL A 115 2.38 5.97 -3.83
C VAL A 115 2.51 6.08 -2.33
N ILE A 116 2.30 4.98 -1.60
CA ILE A 116 2.29 4.98 -0.13
C ILE A 116 3.36 4.03 0.43
N ALA A 117 4.26 4.57 1.25
CA ALA A 117 5.24 3.82 2.04
C ALA A 117 5.00 4.10 3.53
N ALA A 118 4.27 3.23 4.23
CA ALA A 118 3.88 3.48 5.61
C ALA A 118 3.64 2.19 6.39
N ALA A 119 3.67 2.30 7.71
CA ALA A 119 3.12 1.29 8.61
C ALA A 119 1.58 1.22 8.48
N PRO A 120 0.96 0.04 8.73
CA PRO A 120 -0.48 -0.15 8.59
C PRO A 120 -1.35 0.79 9.41
N SER A 121 -1.05 0.97 10.70
CA SER A 121 -1.93 1.64 11.65
C SER A 121 -2.12 3.13 11.33
N GLY A 122 -1.02 3.86 11.10
CA GLY A 122 -1.05 5.26 10.70
C GLY A 122 -1.69 5.46 9.32
N PHE A 123 -1.43 4.55 8.38
CA PHE A 123 -2.09 4.62 7.07
C PHE A 123 -3.59 4.36 7.15
N ALA A 124 -4.05 3.43 7.98
CA ALA A 124 -5.47 3.13 8.16
C ALA A 124 -6.26 4.38 8.61
N GLN A 125 -5.71 5.13 9.56
CA GLN A 125 -6.29 6.40 10.01
C GLN A 125 -6.31 7.45 8.89
N LEU A 126 -5.20 7.59 8.16
CA LEU A 126 -5.12 8.52 7.04
C LEU A 126 -6.10 8.14 5.92
N ALA A 127 -6.23 6.86 5.58
CA ALA A 127 -7.08 6.37 4.50
C ALA A 127 -8.57 6.63 4.77
N ARG A 128 -9.05 6.38 6.00
CA ARG A 128 -10.41 6.79 6.39
C ARG A 128 -10.61 8.28 6.23
N ARG A 129 -9.63 9.08 6.66
CA ARG A 129 -9.72 10.54 6.54
C ARG A 129 -9.73 11.01 5.09
N LEU A 130 -8.89 10.42 4.23
CA LEU A 130 -8.83 10.67 2.80
C LEU A 130 -10.20 10.41 2.16
N ARG A 131 -10.76 9.20 2.33
CA ARG A 131 -12.06 8.84 1.75
C ARG A 131 -13.20 9.75 2.17
N HIS A 132 -13.19 10.22 3.42
CA HIS A 132 -14.24 11.11 3.88
C HIS A 132 -14.05 12.56 3.39
N SER A 133 -12.82 13.05 3.29
CA SER A 133 -12.55 14.50 3.19
C SER A 133 -11.95 14.97 1.87
N THR A 134 -11.63 14.07 0.94
CA THR A 134 -10.92 14.38 -0.31
C THR A 134 -11.38 13.48 -1.45
N ASP A 135 -10.99 13.82 -2.68
CA ASP A 135 -11.25 13.00 -3.88
C ASP A 135 -10.23 11.86 -4.05
N TRP A 136 -9.64 11.39 -2.94
CA TRP A 136 -8.67 10.30 -2.99
C TRP A 136 -9.31 8.99 -3.48
N ASP A 137 -8.66 8.38 -4.45
CA ASP A 137 -9.10 7.14 -5.07
C ASP A 137 -8.13 5.99 -4.72
N PRO A 138 -8.56 4.99 -3.92
CA PRO A 138 -7.74 3.82 -3.62
C PRO A 138 -7.34 3.04 -4.86
N ALA A 139 -8.17 2.99 -5.92
CA ALA A 139 -7.85 2.29 -7.16
C ALA A 139 -6.69 2.93 -7.96
N ARG A 140 -6.37 4.19 -7.66
CA ARG A 140 -5.23 4.94 -8.22
C ARG A 140 -4.03 4.97 -7.27
N THR A 141 -4.07 4.20 -6.19
CA THR A 141 -3.01 4.15 -5.19
C THR A 141 -2.24 2.84 -5.31
N VAL A 142 -0.91 2.94 -5.26
CA VAL A 142 0.00 1.80 -5.12
C VAL A 142 0.78 1.89 -3.81
N ALA A 143 1.12 0.75 -3.20
CA ALA A 143 1.76 0.72 -1.90
C ALA A 143 2.88 -0.32 -1.78
N PHE A 144 3.80 -0.09 -0.85
CA PHE A 144 4.84 -1.03 -0.45
C PHE A 144 4.26 -2.20 0.37
N ALA A 145 5.02 -3.29 0.45
CA ALA A 145 4.69 -4.56 1.10
C ALA A 145 4.31 -4.41 2.57
N ALA A 146 4.79 -3.36 3.24
CA ALA A 146 4.40 -3.02 4.61
C ALA A 146 2.88 -2.85 4.78
N LEU A 147 2.14 -2.55 3.71
CA LEU A 147 0.68 -2.43 3.72
C LEU A 147 -0.06 -3.69 3.23
N GLN A 148 0.66 -4.77 2.90
CA GLN A 148 0.08 -6.08 2.57
C GLN A 148 -0.37 -6.80 3.86
N ASP A 149 -1.31 -6.21 4.58
CA ASP A 149 -1.77 -6.70 5.87
C ASP A 149 -3.30 -6.87 5.88
N SER A 150 -3.78 -8.07 6.22
CA SER A 150 -5.22 -8.35 6.28
C SER A 150 -5.95 -7.59 7.39
N ARG A 151 -5.23 -7.08 8.40
CA ARG A 151 -5.79 -6.21 9.44
C ARG A 151 -6.16 -4.83 8.88
N LEU A 152 -5.52 -4.39 7.80
CA LEU A 152 -5.73 -3.06 7.21
C LEU A 152 -7.18 -2.87 6.69
N PRO A 153 -7.74 -3.75 5.82
CA PRO A 153 -9.14 -3.65 5.42
C PRO A 153 -10.12 -4.01 6.56
N ALA A 154 -9.71 -4.80 7.56
CA ALA A 154 -10.53 -5.05 8.74
C ALA A 154 -10.71 -3.77 9.59
N LEU A 155 -9.65 -2.98 9.77
CA LEU A 155 -9.65 -1.72 10.51
C LEU A 155 -10.38 -0.57 9.82
N THR A 156 -10.34 -0.54 8.49
CA THR A 156 -10.86 0.57 7.70
C THR A 156 -12.28 0.32 7.17
N GLY A 157 -12.70 -0.95 7.11
CA GLY A 157 -13.92 -1.36 6.44
C GLY A 157 -13.70 -1.69 4.95
N PRO A 158 -14.64 -2.42 4.31
CA PRO A 158 -14.43 -3.03 3.01
C PRO A 158 -14.26 -2.03 1.86
N ASP A 159 -14.89 -0.86 1.96
CA ASP A 159 -14.98 0.09 0.85
C ASP A 159 -13.88 1.15 0.84
N ILE A 160 -13.20 1.36 1.98
CA ILE A 160 -12.21 2.43 2.12
C ILE A 160 -10.97 2.17 1.26
N LEU A 161 -10.56 0.90 1.15
CA LEU A 161 -9.33 0.48 0.50
C LEU A 161 -9.56 -0.36 -0.77
N HIS A 162 -10.82 -0.55 -1.17
CA HIS A 162 -11.15 -1.34 -2.34
C HIS A 162 -10.41 -0.80 -3.59
N GLY A 163 -9.63 -1.67 -4.25
CA GLY A 163 -8.84 -1.30 -5.42
C GLY A 163 -7.39 -0.89 -5.14
N LEU A 164 -7.03 -0.66 -3.87
CA LEU A 164 -5.62 -0.45 -3.46
C LEU A 164 -4.80 -1.67 -3.86
N ARG A 165 -3.61 -1.44 -4.42
CA ARG A 165 -2.69 -2.49 -4.83
C ARG A 165 -1.26 -2.17 -4.43
N GLY A 166 -0.36 -3.12 -4.53
CA GLY A 166 1.03 -2.88 -4.17
C GLY A 166 1.98 -3.99 -4.57
N ALA A 167 3.25 -3.80 -4.21
CA ALA A 167 4.31 -4.77 -4.43
C ALA A 167 4.57 -5.60 -3.17
N THR A 168 4.98 -6.85 -3.34
CA THR A 168 5.48 -7.69 -2.24
C THR A 168 6.99 -7.52 -2.09
N GLY A 169 7.54 -7.86 -0.92
CA GLY A 169 8.99 -7.87 -0.67
C GLY A 169 9.79 -8.75 -1.65
N GLU A 170 9.15 -9.77 -2.21
CA GLU A 170 9.74 -10.73 -3.16
C GLU A 170 9.56 -10.33 -4.64
N GLY A 171 9.06 -9.12 -4.91
CA GLY A 171 8.82 -8.63 -6.28
C GLY A 171 7.54 -9.15 -6.95
N GLY A 172 6.64 -9.78 -6.17
CA GLY A 172 5.26 -10.04 -6.56
C GLY A 172 4.38 -8.79 -6.42
N THR A 173 3.08 -8.98 -6.53
CA THR A 173 2.11 -7.89 -6.30
C THR A 173 0.96 -8.35 -5.41
N TRP A 174 0.24 -7.41 -4.82
CA TRP A 174 -0.97 -7.69 -4.04
C TRP A 174 -2.07 -6.68 -4.36
N GLN A 175 -3.31 -7.04 -4.06
CA GLN A 175 -4.48 -6.18 -4.23
C GLN A 175 -5.49 -6.37 -3.10
N ILE A 176 -6.17 -5.29 -2.74
CA ILE A 176 -7.32 -5.30 -1.82
C ILE A 176 -8.63 -5.28 -2.62
N ALA A 177 -9.49 -6.25 -2.34
CA ALA A 177 -10.85 -6.31 -2.84
C ALA A 177 -11.83 -6.56 -1.68
N GLY A 178 -12.46 -5.49 -1.20
CA GLY A 178 -13.30 -5.56 0.00
C GLY A 178 -12.44 -5.87 1.22
N HIS A 179 -12.74 -6.97 1.90
CA HIS A 179 -11.98 -7.46 3.06
C HIS A 179 -10.75 -8.31 2.70
N TRP A 180 -10.57 -8.64 1.43
CA TRP A 180 -9.58 -9.62 1.00
C TRP A 180 -8.30 -8.95 0.51
N VAL A 181 -7.16 -9.41 1.02
CA VAL A 181 -5.84 -9.12 0.45
C VAL A 181 -5.41 -10.34 -0.36
N THR A 182 -5.29 -10.19 -1.67
CA THR A 182 -4.85 -11.26 -2.58
C THR A 182 -3.45 -10.98 -3.07
N THR A 183 -2.56 -11.97 -2.96
CA THR A 183 -1.16 -11.88 -3.38
C THR A 183 -0.94 -12.68 -4.66
N PHE A 184 -0.19 -12.10 -5.59
CA PHE A 184 0.22 -12.69 -6.85
C PHE A 184 1.74 -12.83 -6.84
N PRO A 185 2.28 -14.04 -7.12
CA PRO A 185 3.71 -14.25 -7.16
C PRO A 185 4.36 -13.40 -8.27
N PRO A 186 5.66 -13.10 -8.19
CA PRO A 186 6.39 -12.51 -9.31
C PRO A 186 6.16 -13.38 -10.54
N THR A 187 5.84 -12.76 -11.68
CA THR A 187 5.81 -13.49 -12.94
C THR A 187 7.22 -13.96 -13.23
N SER A 188 7.50 -15.23 -12.96
CA SER A 188 8.73 -15.87 -13.41
C SER A 188 8.77 -15.70 -14.92
N GLY A 189 9.67 -14.84 -15.41
CA GLY A 189 9.95 -14.79 -16.83
C GLY A 189 10.26 -16.21 -17.29
N THR A 190 9.58 -16.64 -18.35
CA THR A 190 9.70 -17.96 -19.00
C THR A 190 11.11 -18.54 -18.89
N ALA A 191 11.36 -19.33 -17.85
CA ALA A 191 12.53 -20.19 -17.79
C ALA A 191 12.27 -21.30 -18.80
N GLY A 192 13.15 -21.39 -19.79
CA GLY A 192 13.00 -22.20 -20.98
C GLY A 192 12.58 -23.64 -20.71
N GLN A 193 11.70 -24.10 -21.61
CA GLN A 193 11.54 -25.48 -22.09
C GLN A 193 12.16 -26.58 -21.23
N GLN A 194 11.26 -27.36 -20.63
CA GLN A 194 11.49 -28.73 -20.20
C GLN A 194 12.41 -29.47 -21.19
N SER A 195 13.52 -29.93 -20.64
CA SER A 195 14.50 -30.81 -21.23
C SER A 195 13.81 -31.97 -21.95
N GLY A 196 13.88 -31.95 -23.28
CA GLY A 196 13.66 -33.13 -24.09
C GLY A 196 14.79 -34.12 -23.85
N GLN A 197 14.62 -35.00 -22.86
CA GLN A 197 15.40 -36.23 -22.75
C GLN A 197 14.49 -37.39 -23.17
N ARG A 198 14.48 -37.70 -24.47
CA ARG A 198 14.08 -39.04 -24.95
C ARG A 198 15.23 -39.99 -24.60
N PRO A 199 15.04 -41.01 -23.74
CA PRO A 199 16.00 -42.10 -23.68
C PRO A 199 15.94 -42.86 -25.02
N GLY A 200 17.08 -42.89 -25.70
CA GLY A 200 17.27 -43.57 -26.96
C GLY A 200 17.04 -45.08 -26.82
N GLN A 201 16.34 -45.62 -27.81
CA GLN A 201 16.33 -47.04 -28.15
C GLN A 201 17.75 -47.55 -28.40
N ARG A 202 18.07 -48.66 -27.74
CA ARG A 202 19.00 -49.72 -28.14
C ARG A 202 18.36 -51.02 -27.61
N ALA A 203 18.26 -52.14 -28.32
CA ALA A 203 18.70 -52.56 -29.64
C ALA A 203 17.66 -53.57 -30.17
#